data_AF-A0A496SLL5-F1
#
_entry.id   AF-A0A496SLL5-F1
#
_cell.length_a   1.000
_cell.length_b   1.000
_cell.length_c   1.000
_cell.angle_alpha   90.00
_cell.angle_beta   90.00
_cell.angle_gamma   90.00
#
_symmetry.space_group_name_H-M   'P 1'
#
loop_
_entity.id
_entity.type
_entity.pdbx_description
1 polymer ?
#
loop_
_entity_poly.entity_id
_entity_poly.type
_entity_poly.pdbx_seq_one_letter_code
_entity_poly.pdbx_strand_id
1 'polypeptide(L)'
;MKLQEHFSRAGEFLFRWRGHLPLLLLPLVLLSFRDFGYPEGSPRLYRVWEFVCFGVSMMGVALRVWVSGTVPEGTSGRNRRGQRADSLNTSGAYSVLRHPLYFGNTLIALGVALFTRTWYLPVIVLLSCLLFYERIAFREEEFLEGKFGEEFRGWAERTPAVLPNLKVYRPPSLPFSWRSALRREFYTISEVVLAFSVLDILGRLSAEGRVRTDPLWGALGSAAVVFYLSLMFLKKRTAVLDVNPQARR
;
A
#
# COMPACT_ATOMS: atom_id res chain seq x y z
N MET A 1 16.30 -29.06 -1.82
CA MET A 1 15.81 -27.97 -0.96
C MET A 1 14.33 -28.22 -0.70
N LYS A 2 13.89 -28.20 0.57
CA LYS A 2 12.48 -28.43 0.92
C LYS A 2 11.62 -27.24 0.44
N LEU A 3 10.33 -27.48 0.20
CA LEU A 3 9.43 -26.44 -0.29
C LEU A 3 9.34 -25.24 0.68
N GLN A 4 9.34 -25.51 1.99
CA GLN A 4 9.36 -24.48 3.04
C GLN A 4 10.61 -23.59 2.96
N GLU A 5 11.79 -24.19 2.78
CA GLU A 5 13.06 -23.47 2.61
C GLU A 5 13.03 -22.59 1.35
N HIS A 6 12.42 -23.10 0.27
CA HIS A 6 12.22 -22.32 -0.96
C HIS A 6 11.32 -21.10 -0.73
N PHE A 7 10.16 -21.30 -0.07
CA PHE A 7 9.20 -20.24 0.23
C PHE A 7 9.83 -19.17 1.13
N SER A 8 10.55 -19.59 2.18
CA SER A 8 11.27 -18.70 3.09
C SER A 8 12.31 -17.86 2.34
N ARG A 9 13.17 -18.49 1.53
CA ARG A 9 14.21 -17.78 0.75
C ARG A 9 13.62 -16.82 -0.28
N ALA A 10 12.58 -17.22 -1.00
CA ALA A 10 11.87 -16.36 -1.95
C ALA A 10 11.20 -15.18 -1.23
N GLY A 11 10.55 -15.44 -0.09
CA GLY A 11 9.94 -14.43 0.77
C GLY A 11 10.93 -13.40 1.29
N GLU A 12 12.11 -13.83 1.71
CA GLU A 12 13.19 -12.94 2.16
C GLU A 12 13.70 -12.04 1.02
N PHE A 13 13.94 -12.62 -0.16
CA PHE A 13 14.31 -11.85 -1.34
C PHE A 13 13.23 -10.81 -1.70
N LEU A 14 11.97 -11.25 -1.81
CA LEU A 14 10.85 -10.37 -2.13
C LEU A 14 10.63 -9.31 -1.05
N PHE A 15 10.79 -9.62 0.23
CA PHE A 15 10.67 -8.67 1.33
C PHE A 15 11.68 -7.53 1.19
N ARG A 16 12.95 -7.84 0.88
CA ARG A 16 14.02 -6.84 0.69
C ARG A 16 13.74 -5.91 -0.48
N TRP A 17 13.19 -6.46 -1.56
CA TRP A 17 12.92 -5.74 -2.81
C TRP A 17 11.46 -5.26 -2.97
N ARG A 18 10.61 -5.44 -1.94
CA ARG A 18 9.15 -5.23 -2.03
C ARG A 18 8.72 -3.87 -2.57
N GLY A 19 9.50 -2.83 -2.29
CA GLY A 19 9.23 -1.47 -2.79
C GLY A 19 9.40 -1.32 -4.31
N HIS A 20 10.10 -2.24 -4.98
CA HIS A 20 10.35 -2.20 -6.41
C HIS A 20 9.46 -3.18 -7.19
N LEU A 21 8.78 -4.12 -6.52
CA LEU A 21 7.91 -5.10 -7.18
C LEU A 21 6.82 -4.48 -8.06
N PRO A 22 6.16 -3.36 -7.66
CA PRO A 22 5.19 -2.71 -8.53
C PRO A 22 5.78 -2.23 -9.87
N LEU A 23 7.07 -1.91 -9.92
CA LEU A 23 7.74 -1.45 -11.15
C LEU A 23 7.84 -2.56 -12.21
N LEU A 24 7.78 -3.83 -11.81
CA LEU A 24 7.75 -4.96 -12.76
C LEU A 24 6.49 -4.94 -13.63
N LEU A 25 5.42 -4.30 -13.16
CA LEU A 25 4.16 -4.16 -13.88
C LEU A 25 4.13 -2.90 -14.76
N LEU A 26 5.09 -1.98 -14.60
CA LEU A 26 5.13 -0.72 -15.34
C LEU A 26 5.14 -0.90 -16.86
N PRO A 27 5.92 -1.83 -17.46
CA PRO A 27 5.85 -2.05 -18.91
C PRO A 27 4.46 -2.44 -19.39
N LEU A 28 3.74 -3.27 -18.62
CA LEU A 28 2.39 -3.69 -18.96
C LEU A 28 1.39 -2.52 -18.84
N VAL A 29 1.54 -1.68 -17.81
CA VAL A 29 0.76 -0.44 -17.66
C VAL A 29 1.01 0.49 -18.85
N LEU A 30 2.26 0.72 -19.24
CA LEU A 30 2.60 1.57 -20.39
C LEU A 30 2.07 1.01 -21.71
N LEU A 31 2.18 -0.31 -21.92
CA LEU A 31 1.62 -0.97 -23.11
C LEU A 31 0.10 -0.83 -23.19
N SER A 32 -0.58 -0.86 -22.03
CA SER A 32 -2.03 -0.70 -21.98
C SER A 32 -2.53 0.69 -22.41
N PHE A 33 -1.63 1.68 -22.47
CA PHE A 33 -1.96 2.97 -23.06
C PHE A 33 -2.00 2.97 -24.58
N ARG A 34 -1.40 1.99 -25.30
CA ARG A 34 -1.39 2.00 -26.78
C ARG A 34 -2.77 2.11 -27.42
N ASP A 35 -3.76 1.43 -26.85
CA ASP A 35 -5.13 1.38 -27.35
C ASP A 35 -6.09 2.23 -26.50
N PHE A 36 -5.54 3.21 -25.77
CA PHE A 36 -6.31 3.99 -24.83
C PHE A 36 -7.16 5.06 -25.52
N GLY A 37 -8.48 4.96 -25.36
CA GLY A 37 -9.45 5.99 -25.76
C GLY A 37 -10.20 6.60 -24.57
N TYR A 38 -11.19 7.44 -24.82
CA TYR A 38 -12.17 7.83 -23.80
C TYR A 38 -13.30 6.79 -23.68
N PRO A 39 -13.84 6.53 -22.47
CA PRO A 39 -15.02 5.67 -22.32
C PRO A 39 -16.17 6.24 -23.12
N GLU A 40 -16.66 5.49 -24.11
CA GLU A 40 -17.73 5.91 -25.02
C GLU A 40 -17.46 7.27 -25.70
N GLY A 41 -16.19 7.66 -25.84
CA GLY A 41 -15.82 8.98 -26.37
C GLY A 41 -16.13 10.17 -25.45
N SER A 42 -16.54 9.94 -24.20
CA SER A 42 -17.00 10.99 -23.27
C SER A 42 -15.91 11.39 -22.26
N PRO A 43 -15.43 12.66 -22.29
CA PRO A 43 -14.50 13.18 -21.29
C PRO A 43 -15.09 13.19 -19.87
N ARG A 44 -16.42 13.26 -19.73
CA ARG A 44 -17.09 13.21 -18.42
C ARG A 44 -17.01 11.81 -17.82
N LEU A 45 -17.30 10.77 -18.61
CA LEU A 45 -17.18 9.38 -18.16
C LEU A 45 -15.73 9.04 -17.84
N TYR A 46 -14.78 9.56 -18.64
CA TYR A 46 -13.36 9.45 -18.35
C TYR A 46 -13.03 10.00 -16.95
N ARG A 47 -13.42 11.24 -16.66
CA ARG A 47 -13.19 11.86 -15.35
C ARG A 47 -13.82 11.07 -14.20
N VAL A 48 -15.06 10.60 -14.36
CA VAL A 48 -15.72 9.76 -13.34
C VAL A 48 -14.91 8.49 -13.09
N TRP A 49 -14.44 7.83 -14.15
CA TRP A 49 -13.60 6.64 -14.04
C TRP A 49 -12.27 6.91 -13.34
N GLU A 50 -11.61 8.02 -13.64
CA GLU A 50 -10.38 8.45 -12.96
C GLU A 50 -10.60 8.57 -11.45
N PHE A 51 -11.69 9.22 -11.03
CA PHE A 51 -12.02 9.36 -9.62
C PHE A 51 -12.40 8.04 -8.94
N VAL A 52 -13.06 7.13 -9.65
CA VAL A 52 -13.33 5.78 -9.13
C VAL A 52 -12.02 5.03 -8.88
N CYS A 53 -11.11 5.03 -9.85
CA CYS A 53 -9.80 4.38 -9.74
C CYS A 53 -8.95 4.99 -8.62
N PHE A 54 -8.96 6.33 -8.52
CA PHE A 54 -8.29 7.06 -7.46
C PHE A 54 -8.91 6.73 -6.09
N GLY A 55 -10.23 6.68 -6.00
CA GLY A 55 -10.97 6.30 -4.80
C GLY A 55 -10.58 4.92 -4.29
N VAL A 56 -10.51 3.90 -5.18
CA VAL A 56 -10.04 2.55 -4.83
C VAL A 56 -8.63 2.58 -4.24
N SER A 57 -7.72 3.35 -4.84
CA SER A 57 -6.35 3.49 -4.32
C SER A 57 -6.34 4.20 -2.96
N MET A 58 -7.14 5.25 -2.82
CA MET A 58 -7.26 6.02 -1.59
C MET A 58 -7.89 5.21 -0.44
N MET A 59 -8.75 4.23 -0.71
CA MET A 59 -9.21 3.27 0.31
C MET A 59 -8.03 2.45 0.85
N GLY A 60 -7.11 2.01 -0.02
CA GLY A 60 -5.88 1.33 0.40
C GLY A 60 -4.97 2.23 1.22
N VAL A 61 -4.78 3.49 0.80
CA VAL A 61 -4.02 4.49 1.57
C VAL A 61 -4.67 4.75 2.94
N ALA A 62 -5.99 4.89 3.01
CA ALA A 62 -6.72 5.13 4.25
C ALA A 62 -6.55 3.98 5.24
N LEU A 63 -6.65 2.72 4.77
CA LEU A 63 -6.37 1.54 5.59
C LEU A 63 -4.94 1.59 6.14
N ARG A 64 -3.95 1.89 5.30
CA ARG A 64 -2.55 1.99 5.73
C ARG A 64 -2.33 3.10 6.77
N VAL A 65 -2.93 4.27 6.56
CA VAL A 65 -2.89 5.40 7.50
C VAL A 65 -3.49 4.99 8.83
N TRP A 66 -4.65 4.33 8.82
CA TRP A 66 -5.31 3.83 10.03
C TRP A 66 -4.45 2.81 10.79
N VAL A 67 -3.91 1.81 10.09
CA VAL A 67 -2.99 0.81 10.66
C VAL A 67 -1.76 1.50 11.26
N SER A 68 -1.05 2.29 10.47
CA SER A 68 0.19 2.96 10.89
C SER A 68 -0.03 3.98 12.02
N GLY A 69 -1.24 4.53 12.14
CA GLY A 69 -1.62 5.44 13.24
C GLY A 69 -1.96 4.76 14.56
N THR A 70 -2.34 3.47 14.53
CA THR A 70 -2.85 2.72 15.69
C THR A 70 -1.92 1.64 16.22
N VAL A 71 -0.87 1.29 15.48
CA VAL A 71 0.13 0.29 15.94
C VAL A 71 1.33 0.92 16.65
N PRO A 72 1.93 0.22 17.64
CA PRO A 72 3.12 0.68 18.36
C PRO A 72 4.31 1.02 17.45
N GLU A 73 5.24 1.82 17.98
CA GLU A 73 6.56 2.00 17.36
C GLU A 73 7.35 0.68 17.31
N GLY A 74 8.32 0.59 16.39
CA GLY A 74 9.11 -0.63 16.24
C GLY A 74 8.40 -1.82 15.58
N THR A 75 7.15 -1.66 15.16
CA THR A 75 6.38 -2.64 14.40
C THR A 75 5.95 -2.10 13.04
N SER A 76 5.59 -2.99 12.11
CA SER A 76 4.90 -2.65 10.85
C SER A 76 5.58 -1.54 10.01
N GLY A 77 6.91 -1.43 10.12
CA GLY A 77 7.70 -0.37 9.50
C GLY A 77 8.18 -0.70 8.08
N ARG A 78 8.82 0.28 7.43
CA ARG A 78 9.39 0.15 6.06
C ARG A 78 10.82 -0.44 6.06
N ASN A 79 11.11 -1.36 6.98
CA ASN A 79 12.45 -1.95 7.11
C ASN A 79 12.77 -2.85 5.92
N ARG A 80 13.91 -2.60 5.26
CA ARG A 80 14.39 -3.35 4.08
C ARG A 80 15.53 -4.33 4.39
N ARG A 81 16.22 -4.16 5.52
CA ARG A 81 17.39 -4.96 5.91
C ARG A 81 17.04 -6.24 6.68
N GLY A 82 15.78 -6.41 7.07
CA GLY A 82 15.28 -7.57 7.80
C GLY A 82 13.93 -7.28 8.46
N GLN A 83 13.26 -8.34 8.91
CA GLN A 83 12.04 -8.24 9.71
C GLN A 83 12.36 -7.60 11.07
N ARG A 84 11.44 -6.77 11.56
CA ARG A 84 11.51 -6.18 12.89
C ARG A 84 10.11 -6.04 13.45
N ALA A 85 9.90 -6.57 14.64
CA ALA A 85 8.67 -6.45 15.39
C ALA A 85 9.01 -6.38 16.86
N ASP A 86 8.98 -5.18 17.46
CA ASP A 86 9.28 -5.00 18.88
C ASP A 86 8.15 -5.56 19.79
N SER A 87 6.93 -5.69 19.24
CA SER A 87 5.78 -6.38 19.84
C SER A 87 4.91 -7.05 18.75
N LEU A 88 4.06 -8.00 19.14
CA LEU A 88 3.07 -8.61 18.25
C LEU A 88 1.80 -7.73 18.18
N ASN A 89 1.35 -7.40 16.97
CA ASN A 89 0.12 -6.64 16.76
C ASN A 89 -1.06 -7.58 16.57
N THR A 90 -2.06 -7.49 17.44
CA THR A 90 -3.23 -8.40 17.45
C THR A 90 -4.58 -7.68 17.54
N SER A 91 -4.58 -6.34 17.56
CA SER A 91 -5.76 -5.48 17.69
C SER A 91 -5.91 -4.53 16.49
N GLY A 92 -7.06 -3.85 16.39
CA GLY A 92 -7.38 -3.00 15.25
C GLY A 92 -7.47 -3.81 13.97
N ALA A 93 -6.85 -3.33 12.89
CA ALA A 93 -6.80 -4.07 11.63
C ALA A 93 -6.18 -5.49 11.76
N TYR A 94 -5.22 -5.67 12.67
CA TYR A 94 -4.57 -6.96 12.92
C TYR A 94 -5.47 -7.97 13.66
N SER A 95 -6.64 -7.55 14.15
CA SER A 95 -7.64 -8.48 14.70
C SER A 95 -8.45 -9.19 13.60
N VAL A 96 -8.63 -8.52 12.45
CA VAL A 96 -9.50 -9.00 11.36
C VAL A 96 -8.72 -9.62 10.20
N LEU A 97 -7.44 -9.28 10.04
CA LEU A 97 -6.56 -9.77 8.97
C LEU A 97 -5.10 -9.75 9.44
N ARG A 98 -4.32 -10.79 9.12
CA ARG A 98 -2.90 -10.86 9.55
C ARG A 98 -2.00 -9.85 8.84
N HIS A 99 -2.30 -9.52 7.58
CA HIS A 99 -1.47 -8.67 6.73
C HIS A 99 -2.21 -7.45 6.15
N PRO A 100 -2.78 -6.56 6.99
CA PRO A 100 -3.64 -5.46 6.54
C PRO A 100 -2.91 -4.43 5.67
N LEU A 101 -1.59 -4.26 5.85
CA LEU A 101 -0.79 -3.37 5.01
C LEU A 101 -0.59 -3.91 3.58
N TYR A 102 -0.52 -5.23 3.40
CA TYR A 102 -0.46 -5.84 2.07
C TYR A 102 -1.81 -5.76 1.38
N PHE A 103 -2.90 -5.97 2.12
CA PHE A 103 -4.25 -5.73 1.59
C PHE A 103 -4.44 -4.28 1.12
N GLY A 104 -3.99 -3.30 1.92
CA GLY A 104 -3.99 -1.88 1.52
C GLY A 104 -3.14 -1.61 0.27
N ASN A 105 -1.97 -2.23 0.14
CA ASN A 105 -1.15 -2.12 -1.06
C ASN A 105 -1.82 -2.75 -2.29
N THR A 106 -2.53 -3.87 -2.12
CA THR A 106 -3.28 -4.52 -3.20
C THR A 106 -4.39 -3.61 -3.71
N LEU A 107 -5.11 -2.90 -2.83
CA LEU A 107 -6.11 -1.90 -3.24
C LEU A 107 -5.49 -0.74 -4.01
N ILE A 108 -4.33 -0.24 -3.57
CA ILE A 108 -3.58 0.80 -4.28
C ILE A 108 -3.19 0.33 -5.69
N ALA A 109 -2.60 -0.86 -5.81
CA ALA A 109 -2.20 -1.40 -7.10
C ALA A 109 -3.41 -1.67 -8.00
N LEU A 110 -4.53 -2.13 -7.43
CA LEU A 110 -5.78 -2.37 -8.15
C LEU A 110 -6.35 -1.08 -8.75
N GLY A 111 -6.40 0.01 -7.98
CA GLY A 111 -6.89 1.29 -8.49
C GLY A 111 -6.05 1.83 -9.66
N VAL A 112 -4.72 1.68 -9.58
CA VAL A 112 -3.81 2.00 -10.71
C VAL A 112 -4.09 1.10 -11.92
N ALA A 113 -4.28 -0.20 -11.71
CA ALA A 113 -4.56 -1.16 -12.78
C ALA A 113 -5.91 -0.93 -13.49
N LEU A 114 -6.91 -0.46 -12.75
CA LEU A 114 -8.23 -0.12 -13.29
C LEU A 114 -8.18 1.12 -14.18
N PHE A 115 -7.24 2.04 -13.95
CA PHE A 115 -7.16 3.32 -14.66
C PHE A 115 -7.18 3.17 -16.18
N THR A 116 -6.40 2.21 -16.70
CA THR A 116 -6.17 2.04 -18.14
C THR A 116 -7.35 1.37 -18.86
N ARG A 117 -8.39 0.94 -18.12
CA ARG A 117 -9.59 0.24 -18.63
C ARG A 117 -9.28 -1.06 -19.37
N THR A 118 -8.08 -1.59 -19.19
CA THR A 118 -7.64 -2.83 -19.80
C THR A 118 -8.04 -4.00 -18.90
N TRP A 119 -9.03 -4.78 -19.31
CA TRP A 119 -9.71 -5.77 -18.47
C TRP A 119 -8.78 -6.80 -17.82
N TYR A 120 -7.70 -7.20 -18.50
CA TYR A 120 -6.76 -8.20 -17.99
C TYR A 120 -5.77 -7.64 -16.96
N LEU A 121 -5.54 -6.32 -16.94
CA LEU A 121 -4.53 -5.70 -16.09
C LEU A 121 -4.88 -5.81 -14.58
N PRO A 122 -6.13 -5.52 -14.13
CA PRO A 122 -6.55 -5.79 -12.76
C PRO A 122 -6.36 -7.24 -12.33
N VAL A 123 -6.66 -8.20 -13.21
CA VAL A 123 -6.52 -9.64 -12.93
C VAL A 123 -5.05 -10.00 -12.71
N ILE A 124 -4.16 -9.56 -13.61
CA ILE A 124 -2.71 -9.80 -13.50
C ILE A 124 -2.17 -9.17 -12.21
N VAL A 125 -2.59 -7.95 -11.87
CA VAL A 125 -2.17 -7.25 -10.66
C VAL A 125 -2.63 -7.99 -9.40
N LEU A 126 -3.88 -8.44 -9.35
CA LEU A 126 -4.40 -9.20 -8.20
C LEU A 126 -3.66 -10.53 -8.01
N LEU A 127 -3.44 -11.29 -9.09
CA LEU A 127 -2.70 -12.55 -9.03
C LEU A 127 -1.23 -12.34 -8.63
N SER A 128 -0.59 -11.28 -9.16
CA SER A 128 0.79 -10.93 -8.82
C SER A 128 0.91 -10.53 -7.34
N CYS A 129 -0.01 -9.70 -6.84
CA CYS A 129 -0.07 -9.32 -5.43
C CYS A 129 -0.30 -10.55 -4.53
N LEU A 130 -1.22 -11.45 -4.89
CA LEU A 130 -1.44 -12.69 -4.14
C LEU A 130 -0.16 -13.53 -4.07
N LEU A 131 0.50 -13.76 -5.20
CA LEU A 131 1.72 -14.54 -5.27
C LEU A 131 2.85 -13.90 -4.46
N PHE A 132 3.14 -12.60 -4.67
CA PHE A 132 4.26 -11.94 -4.01
C PHE A 132 4.03 -11.77 -2.50
N TYR A 133 2.84 -11.34 -2.10
CA TYR A 133 2.55 -11.14 -0.68
C TYR A 133 2.40 -12.45 0.07
N GLU A 134 1.97 -13.55 -0.55
CA GLU A 134 2.02 -14.87 0.07
C GLU A 134 3.45 -15.24 0.49
N ARG A 135 4.44 -15.08 -0.41
CA ARG A 135 5.84 -15.39 -0.09
C ARG A 135 6.39 -14.51 1.03
N ILE A 136 6.11 -13.21 0.94
CA ILE A 136 6.58 -12.24 1.93
C ILE A 136 5.93 -12.55 3.29
N ALA A 137 4.61 -12.75 3.31
CA ALA A 137 3.85 -13.10 4.51
C ALA A 137 4.36 -14.39 5.15
N PHE A 138 4.62 -15.43 4.36
CA PHE A 138 5.17 -16.69 4.87
C PHE A 138 6.48 -16.46 5.64
N ARG A 139 7.41 -15.70 5.07
CA ARG A 139 8.69 -15.40 5.73
C ARG A 139 8.51 -14.50 6.97
N GLU A 140 7.58 -13.54 6.93
CA GLU A 140 7.26 -12.70 8.09
C GLU A 140 6.63 -13.50 9.22
N GLU A 141 5.73 -14.42 8.90
CA GLU A 141 5.08 -15.30 9.88
C GLU A 141 6.09 -16.26 10.51
N GLU A 142 7.00 -16.86 9.74
CA GLU A 142 8.11 -17.67 10.28
C GLU A 142 8.97 -16.85 11.26
N PHE A 143 9.28 -15.59 10.94
CA PHE A 143 10.00 -14.70 11.85
C PHE A 143 9.20 -14.37 13.13
N LEU A 144 7.89 -14.09 12.98
CA LEU A 144 7.03 -13.76 14.12
C LEU A 144 6.81 -14.98 15.03
N GLU A 145 6.61 -16.16 14.46
CA GLU A 145 6.50 -17.42 15.21
C GLU A 145 7.80 -17.72 15.96
N GLY A 146 8.96 -17.58 15.30
CA GLY A 146 10.25 -17.75 15.96
C GLY A 146 10.50 -16.78 17.11
N LYS A 147 9.89 -15.59 17.07
CA LYS A 147 10.04 -14.56 18.11
C LYS A 147 9.02 -14.64 19.24
N PHE A 148 7.75 -14.93 18.92
CA PHE A 148 6.62 -14.84 19.84
C PHE A 148 5.98 -16.20 20.17
N GLY A 149 6.40 -17.28 19.51
CA GLY A 149 6.00 -18.66 19.82
C GLY A 149 4.48 -18.85 19.86
N GLU A 150 3.99 -19.38 20.99
CA GLU A 150 2.56 -19.67 21.20
C GLU A 150 1.65 -18.45 21.10
N GLU A 151 2.13 -17.25 21.45
CA GLU A 151 1.33 -16.03 21.32
C GLU A 151 0.97 -15.77 19.85
N PHE A 152 1.95 -15.94 18.95
CA PHE A 152 1.74 -15.82 17.51
C PHE A 152 0.82 -16.93 16.99
N ARG A 153 1.05 -18.19 17.38
CA ARG A 153 0.21 -19.33 16.94
C ARG A 153 -1.24 -19.13 17.31
N GLY A 154 -1.52 -18.82 18.58
CA GLY A 154 -2.88 -18.61 19.06
C GLY A 154 -3.55 -17.40 18.39
N TRP A 155 -2.82 -16.33 18.07
CA TRP A 155 -3.37 -15.24 17.26
C TRP A 155 -3.64 -15.66 15.81
N ALA A 156 -2.69 -16.33 15.16
CA ALA A 156 -2.75 -16.72 13.76
C ALA A 156 -3.87 -17.74 13.46
N GLU A 157 -4.18 -18.64 14.40
CA GLU A 157 -5.30 -19.58 14.30
C GLU A 157 -6.67 -18.88 14.24
N ARG A 158 -6.80 -17.70 14.87
CA ARG A 158 -8.05 -16.95 14.98
C ARG A 158 -8.19 -15.83 13.96
N THR A 159 -7.11 -15.47 13.27
CA THR A 159 -7.07 -14.34 12.34
C THR A 159 -6.71 -14.80 10.92
N PRO A 160 -7.55 -14.57 9.91
CA PRO A 160 -7.29 -15.01 8.54
C PRO A 160 -6.09 -14.27 7.92
N ALA A 161 -5.41 -14.90 6.96
CA ALA A 161 -4.27 -14.29 6.24
C ALA A 161 -4.66 -13.52 4.96
N VAL A 162 -5.72 -13.95 4.27
CA VAL A 162 -6.05 -13.48 2.91
C VAL A 162 -7.22 -12.49 2.90
N LEU A 163 -8.38 -12.90 3.42
CA LEU A 163 -9.60 -12.09 3.41
C LEU A 163 -9.97 -11.66 4.84
N PRO A 164 -10.33 -10.39 5.07
CA PRO A 164 -10.61 -9.88 6.40
C PRO A 164 -11.91 -10.47 6.95
N ASN A 165 -11.88 -10.91 8.21
CA ASN A 165 -13.08 -11.29 8.95
C ASN A 165 -13.50 -10.13 9.89
N LEU A 166 -14.41 -9.28 9.43
CA LEU A 166 -14.84 -8.10 10.19
C LEU A 166 -15.60 -8.44 11.49
N LYS A 167 -16.12 -9.67 11.63
CA LYS A 167 -16.89 -10.10 12.81
C LYS A 167 -16.04 -10.27 14.07
N VAL A 168 -14.73 -10.47 13.91
CA VAL A 168 -13.79 -10.68 15.03
C VAL A 168 -13.03 -9.39 15.39
N TYR A 169 -13.51 -8.24 14.93
CA TYR A 169 -12.86 -6.96 15.17
C TYR A 169 -12.71 -6.67 16.66
N ARG A 170 -11.48 -6.29 17.05
CA ARG A 170 -11.13 -5.78 18.37
C ARG A 170 -10.57 -4.37 18.23
N PRO A 171 -11.02 -3.39 19.03
CA PRO A 171 -10.52 -2.02 18.93
C PRO A 171 -9.00 -1.97 19.14
N PRO A 172 -8.29 -1.02 18.52
CA PRO A 172 -6.84 -0.93 18.67
C PRO A 172 -6.42 -0.67 20.11
N SER A 173 -5.33 -1.30 20.53
CA SER A 173 -4.75 -1.11 21.88
C SER A 173 -4.20 0.29 22.14
N LEU A 174 -4.00 1.11 21.10
CA LEU A 174 -3.51 2.47 21.20
C LEU A 174 -4.48 3.43 20.48
N PRO A 175 -4.64 4.67 20.99
CA PRO A 175 -5.36 5.70 20.26
C PRO A 175 -4.67 6.01 18.94
N PHE A 176 -5.47 6.39 17.94
CA PHE A 176 -4.95 6.80 16.64
C PHE A 176 -4.06 8.04 16.79
N SER A 177 -2.96 8.09 16.05
CA SER A 177 -2.13 9.28 15.98
C SER A 177 -1.65 9.63 14.58
N TRP A 178 -1.98 10.86 14.22
CA TRP A 178 -1.53 11.52 13.01
C TRP A 178 -0.01 11.57 12.88
N ARG A 179 0.74 11.77 13.97
CA ARG A 179 2.22 11.83 13.89
C ARG A 179 2.82 10.51 13.40
N SER A 180 2.36 9.38 13.97
CA SER A 180 2.81 8.05 13.54
C SER A 180 2.37 7.73 12.12
N ALA A 181 1.09 7.99 11.81
CA ALA A 181 0.54 7.73 10.50
C ALA A 181 1.29 8.51 9.41
N LEU A 182 1.43 9.83 9.59
CA LEU A 182 2.12 10.70 8.64
C LEU A 182 3.60 10.32 8.50
N ARG A 183 4.33 10.07 9.61
CA ARG A 183 5.76 9.67 9.56
C ARG A 183 5.99 8.41 8.71
N ARG A 184 5.04 7.48 8.73
CA ARG A 184 5.13 6.17 8.07
C ARG A 184 4.58 6.19 6.64
N GLU A 185 3.50 6.92 6.39
CA GLU A 185 2.71 6.81 5.15
C GLU A 185 2.81 8.01 4.20
N PHE A 186 3.52 9.09 4.55
CA PHE A 186 3.61 10.25 3.64
C PHE A 186 4.21 9.93 2.27
N TYR A 187 5.15 8.97 2.20
CA TYR A 187 5.66 8.47 0.91
C TYR A 187 4.50 7.89 0.09
N THR A 188 3.74 6.96 0.67
CA THR A 188 2.64 6.27 0.00
C THR A 188 1.55 7.25 -0.46
N ILE A 189 1.17 8.22 0.39
CA ILE A 189 0.18 9.25 0.07
C ILE A 189 0.65 10.06 -1.16
N SER A 190 1.88 10.56 -1.14
CA SER A 190 2.43 11.33 -2.25
C SER A 190 2.60 10.50 -3.52
N GLU A 191 3.11 9.27 -3.40
CA GLU A 191 3.32 8.34 -4.51
C GLU A 191 2.02 8.05 -5.26
N VAL A 192 0.91 7.81 -4.55
CA VAL A 192 -0.39 7.53 -5.18
C VAL A 192 -0.93 8.75 -5.91
N VAL A 193 -0.92 9.94 -5.28
CA VAL A 193 -1.42 11.17 -5.95
C VAL A 193 -0.59 11.49 -7.18
N LEU A 194 0.74 11.40 -7.09
CA LEU A 194 1.63 11.62 -8.22
C LEU A 194 1.45 10.59 -9.33
N ALA A 195 1.26 9.32 -8.97
CA ALA A 195 0.99 8.27 -9.96
C ALA A 195 -0.28 8.59 -10.77
N PHE A 196 -1.36 9.02 -10.11
CA PHE A 196 -2.59 9.40 -10.81
C PHE A 196 -2.43 10.67 -11.66
N SER A 197 -1.67 11.67 -11.20
CA SER A 197 -1.33 12.83 -12.04
C SER A 197 -0.55 12.43 -13.30
N VAL A 198 0.37 11.47 -13.20
CA VAL A 198 1.11 10.94 -14.36
C VAL A 198 0.19 10.11 -15.26
N LEU A 199 -0.68 9.28 -14.70
CA LEU A 199 -1.63 8.47 -15.46
C LEU A 199 -2.64 9.34 -16.24
N ASP A 200 -3.13 10.45 -15.67
CA ASP A 200 -3.97 11.44 -16.39
C ASP A 200 -3.22 12.03 -17.59
N ILE A 201 -1.97 12.45 -17.41
CA ILE A 201 -1.15 12.98 -18.50
C ILE A 201 -0.95 11.92 -19.60
N LEU A 202 -0.63 10.68 -19.23
CA LEU A 202 -0.44 9.59 -20.17
C LEU A 202 -1.74 9.23 -20.91
N GLY A 203 -2.86 9.18 -20.20
CA GLY A 203 -4.18 8.90 -20.77
C GLY A 203 -4.57 9.95 -21.80
N ARG A 204 -4.42 11.24 -21.47
CA ARG A 204 -4.70 12.34 -22.40
C ARG A 204 -3.74 12.39 -23.56
N LEU A 205 -2.44 12.19 -23.31
CA LEU A 205 -1.44 12.11 -24.38
C LEU A 205 -1.82 11.01 -25.38
N SER A 206 -2.25 9.85 -24.89
CA SER A 206 -2.65 8.75 -25.75
C SER A 206 -3.96 9.01 -26.48
N ALA A 207 -4.95 9.61 -25.82
CA ALA A 207 -6.27 9.84 -26.40
C ALA A 207 -6.29 11.03 -27.39
N GLU A 208 -5.50 12.08 -27.13
CA GLU A 208 -5.54 13.35 -27.87
C GLU A 208 -4.26 13.62 -28.70
N GLY A 209 -3.19 12.84 -28.50
CA GLY A 209 -1.89 13.06 -29.15
C GLY A 209 -1.14 14.29 -28.67
N ARG A 210 -1.58 14.95 -27.58
CA ARG A 210 -0.98 16.17 -27.04
C ARG A 210 -0.81 16.09 -25.54
N VAL A 211 0.31 16.61 -25.02
CA VAL A 211 0.53 16.74 -23.59
C VAL A 211 -0.31 17.93 -23.08
N ARG A 212 -1.39 17.64 -22.37
CA ARG A 212 -2.22 18.64 -21.69
C ARG A 212 -2.39 18.24 -20.23
N THR A 213 -2.12 19.18 -19.33
CA THR A 213 -2.33 18.97 -17.90
C THR A 213 -3.76 19.33 -17.52
N ASP A 214 -4.48 18.43 -16.87
CA ASP A 214 -5.73 18.77 -16.20
C ASP A 214 -5.41 19.70 -15.00
N PRO A 215 -6.08 20.85 -14.85
CA PRO A 215 -5.79 21.78 -13.75
C PRO A 215 -5.92 21.14 -12.37
N LEU A 216 -6.87 20.21 -12.18
CA LEU A 216 -7.06 19.53 -10.90
C LEU A 216 -5.90 18.57 -10.63
N TRP A 217 -5.57 17.69 -11.58
CA TRP A 217 -4.47 16.74 -11.40
C TRP A 217 -3.11 17.42 -11.30
N GLY A 218 -2.92 18.55 -11.98
CA GLY A 218 -1.73 19.40 -11.84
C GLY A 218 -1.64 20.05 -10.45
N ALA A 219 -2.75 20.57 -9.92
CA ALA A 219 -2.80 21.13 -8.58
C ALA A 219 -2.57 20.06 -7.49
N LEU A 220 -3.25 18.91 -7.59
CA LEU A 220 -3.08 17.77 -6.67
C LEU A 220 -1.65 17.22 -6.69
N GLY A 221 -1.07 17.05 -7.88
CA GLY A 221 0.31 16.62 -8.04
C GLY A 221 1.29 17.60 -7.40
N SER A 222 1.13 18.90 -7.65
CA SER A 222 1.96 19.96 -7.05
C SER A 222 1.83 19.97 -5.52
N ALA A 223 0.60 19.87 -5.00
CA ALA A 223 0.35 19.77 -3.57
C ALA A 223 0.99 18.52 -2.95
N ALA A 224 0.96 17.37 -3.65
CA ALA A 224 1.60 16.14 -3.21
C ALA A 224 3.13 16.25 -3.13
N VAL A 225 3.77 16.98 -4.06
CA VAL A 225 5.21 17.29 -4.00
C VAL A 225 5.52 18.17 -2.80
N VAL A 226 4.76 19.26 -2.60
CA VAL A 226 4.98 20.16 -1.45
C VAL A 226 4.78 19.42 -0.13
N PHE A 227 3.73 18.61 -0.02
CA PHE A 227 3.45 17.75 1.13
C PHE A 227 4.59 16.76 1.40
N TYR A 228 5.08 16.08 0.34
CA TYR A 228 6.20 15.15 0.43
C TYR A 228 7.46 15.82 0.97
N LEU A 229 7.86 16.95 0.38
CA LEU A 229 9.07 17.69 0.75
C LEU A 229 8.96 18.22 2.18
N SER A 230 7.79 18.74 2.57
CA SER A 230 7.52 19.25 3.91
C SER A 230 7.65 18.13 4.95
N LEU A 231 7.00 16.98 4.75
CA LEU A 231 7.07 15.87 5.71
C LEU A 231 8.44 15.18 5.70
N MET A 232 9.12 15.15 4.55
CA MET A 232 10.51 14.69 4.50
C MET A 232 11.42 15.60 5.32
N PHE A 233 11.27 16.92 5.18
CA PHE A 233 12.04 17.90 5.95
C PHE A 233 11.79 17.71 7.45
N LEU A 234 10.52 17.69 7.88
CA LEU A 234 10.16 17.48 9.29
C LEU A 234 10.74 16.17 9.82
N LYS A 235 10.59 15.06 9.09
CA LYS A 235 11.10 13.75 9.52
C LYS A 235 12.63 13.71 9.64
N LYS A 236 13.37 14.43 8.79
CA LYS A 236 14.84 14.39 8.75
C LYS A 236 15.50 15.45 9.63
N ARG A 237 14.83 16.57 9.90
CA ARG A 237 15.43 17.76 10.51
C ARG A 237 14.81 18.15 11.84
N THR A 238 13.68 17.57 12.24
CA THR A 238 12.99 17.91 13.49
C THR A 238 12.50 16.67 14.24
N ALA A 239 12.11 16.85 15.50
CA ALA A 239 11.46 15.82 16.32
C ALA A 239 9.91 15.89 16.26
N VAL A 240 9.34 16.74 15.40
CA VAL A 240 7.88 17.03 15.37
C VAL A 240 7.05 15.78 15.11
N LEU A 241 7.58 14.87 14.28
CA LEU A 241 6.92 13.61 13.93
C LEU A 241 7.37 12.43 14.80
N ASP A 242 8.22 12.65 15.80
CA ASP A 242 8.62 11.61 16.74
C ASP A 242 7.48 11.36 17.73
N VAL A 243 7.32 10.10 18.11
CA VAL A 243 6.25 9.67 19.01
C VAL A 243 6.89 8.93 20.16
N ASN A 244 6.69 9.42 21.38
CA ASN A 244 7.06 8.67 22.57
C ASN A 244 6.04 7.52 22.79
N PRO A 245 6.44 6.24 22.77
CA PRO A 245 5.54 5.11 22.97
C PRO A 245 4.88 5.08 24.35
N GLN A 246 5.55 5.63 25.38
CA GLN A 246 5.04 5.65 26.75
C GLN A 246 3.94 6.71 26.95
N ALA A 247 3.91 7.76 26.13
CA ALA A 247 2.93 8.85 26.23
C ALA A 247 1.55 8.53 25.60
N ARG A 248 1.36 7.30 25.10
CA ARG A 248 0.13 6.88 24.40
C ARG A 248 -0.68 5.80 25.10
N ARG A 249 -0.15 5.24 26.18
CA ARG A 249 -0.84 4.23 26.98
C ARG A 249 -1.76 4.88 27.99
#